data_AF-A0AAE0RSG2-F1
#
_entry.id   AF-A0AAE0RSG2-F1
#
_cell.length_a   1.000
_cell.length_b   1.000
_cell.length_c   1.000
_cell.angle_alpha   90.00
_cell.angle_beta   90.00
_cell.angle_gamma   90.00
#
_symmetry.space_group_name_H-M   'P 1'
#
loop_
_entity.id
_entity.type
_entity.pdbx_description
1 polymer ?
#
loop_
_entity_poly.entity_id
_entity_poly.type
_entity_poly.pdbx_seq_one_letter_code
_entity_poly.pdbx_strand_id
1 'polypeptide(L)'
;MAERTRENGTREYIQFIITHPLNKDRPASTLLGPPLTVEEITNTLLPVVDNVDASHLEPVSQIYRVTDGLKTLESDGLPLKDLWLIPGYYLMSLKEAVKTMSTMKQVSGVWKPSWLPLFSSRAGDFIVYDTQNGHVYKIFLKESLGSDMAASINEFLKELVQKFKNDIIVIDDDGLLHDTLWKDEVSGAKPQDHFNLHVNRISEGINLHDSVNTPSIDRRFLVVKNLIFSCTNMPHVCQNIKNAITNNGKPQTLRRITDTNQISTNRRLACGNVSCRSGDSCDEYPFASTAQGGTGATTLCVPLSENNSQGGQLSSFYTRQSVGNGDTFHVQTPP
;
A
#
# COMPACT_ATOMS: atom_id res chain seq x y z
N MET A 1 8.70 4.37 21.67
CA MET A 1 9.85 4.56 20.75
C MET A 1 10.25 3.30 19.96
N ALA A 2 9.71 2.10 20.27
CA ALA A 2 10.05 0.84 19.58
C ALA A 2 9.11 0.45 18.41
N GLU A 3 8.07 1.25 18.14
CA GLU A 3 7.00 0.92 17.19
C GLU A 3 7.23 1.53 15.80
N ARG A 4 7.87 2.71 15.74
CA ARG A 4 8.11 3.47 14.48
C ARG A 4 9.21 2.91 13.57
N THR A 5 10.00 1.96 14.04
CA THR A 5 11.05 1.30 13.24
C THR A 5 10.50 0.14 12.40
N ARG A 6 9.26 -0.31 12.65
CA ARG A 6 8.65 -1.47 11.97
C ARG A 6 7.93 -1.10 10.67
N GLU A 7 7.43 0.14 10.54
CA GLU A 7 6.46 0.53 9.50
C GLU A 7 7.04 0.90 8.13
N ASN A 8 8.36 1.14 7.99
CA ASN A 8 8.97 1.44 6.68
C ASN A 8 9.58 0.21 5.98
N GLY A 9 9.73 -0.91 6.68
CA GLY A 9 10.43 -2.08 6.17
C GLY A 9 9.68 -2.78 5.04
N THR A 10 8.36 -2.99 5.17
CA THR A 10 7.53 -3.72 4.19
C THR A 10 7.73 -3.24 2.76
N ARG A 11 7.68 -1.91 2.54
CA ARG A 11 7.84 -1.34 1.19
C ARG A 11 9.25 -1.55 0.64
N GLU A 12 10.26 -1.34 1.47
CA GLU A 12 11.66 -1.55 1.08
C GLU A 12 11.95 -3.02 0.77
N TYR A 13 11.39 -3.94 1.57
CA TYR A 13 11.56 -5.37 1.41
C TYR A 13 10.87 -5.89 0.15
N ILE A 14 9.63 -5.48 -0.12
CA ILE A 14 8.97 -5.91 -1.35
C ILE A 14 9.66 -5.31 -2.58
N GLN A 15 10.09 -4.05 -2.53
CA GLN A 15 10.85 -3.41 -3.59
C GLN A 15 12.14 -4.18 -3.87
N PHE A 16 12.85 -4.60 -2.83
CA PHE A 16 14.05 -5.43 -2.94
C PHE A 16 13.72 -6.78 -3.61
N ILE A 17 12.68 -7.49 -3.15
CA ILE A 17 12.31 -8.80 -3.70
C ILE A 17 12.01 -8.69 -5.21
N ILE A 18 11.21 -7.71 -5.63
CA ILE A 18 10.82 -7.60 -7.04
C ILE A 18 11.96 -7.10 -7.95
N THR A 19 12.96 -6.41 -7.40
CA THR A 19 14.13 -5.91 -8.15
C THR A 19 15.40 -6.73 -7.95
N HIS A 20 15.34 -7.80 -7.15
CA HIS A 20 16.49 -8.64 -6.87
C HIS A 20 17.11 -9.16 -8.18
N PRO A 21 18.45 -9.26 -8.32
CA PRO A 21 19.09 -9.76 -9.54
C PRO A 21 18.52 -11.08 -10.04
N LEU A 22 18.24 -12.02 -9.13
CA LEU A 22 17.60 -13.31 -9.49
C LEU A 22 16.23 -13.14 -10.15
N ASN A 23 15.51 -12.05 -9.88
CA ASN A 23 14.20 -11.78 -10.50
C ASN A 23 14.31 -10.85 -11.71
N LYS A 24 15.32 -9.98 -11.76
CA LYS A 24 15.49 -8.95 -12.79
C LYS A 24 15.56 -9.51 -14.21
N ASP A 25 16.16 -10.68 -14.38
CA ASP A 25 16.32 -11.31 -15.70
C ASP A 25 15.23 -12.36 -16.00
N ARG A 26 14.18 -12.43 -15.17
CA ARG A 26 13.09 -13.40 -15.29
C ARG A 26 11.82 -12.76 -15.85
N PRO A 27 10.96 -13.52 -16.55
CA PRO A 27 9.70 -13.00 -17.10
C PRO A 27 8.82 -12.30 -16.06
N ALA A 28 8.81 -12.79 -14.80
CA ALA A 28 8.11 -12.16 -13.68
C ALA A 28 8.36 -10.65 -13.54
N SER A 29 9.58 -10.17 -13.75
CA SER A 29 9.92 -8.74 -13.64
C SER A 29 9.23 -7.87 -14.69
N THR A 30 9.00 -8.43 -15.88
CA THR A 30 8.32 -7.74 -16.99
C THR A 30 6.79 -7.75 -16.87
N LEU A 31 6.27 -8.64 -16.02
CA LEU A 31 4.83 -8.83 -15.79
C LEU A 31 4.31 -8.08 -14.56
N LEU A 32 5.16 -7.31 -13.87
CA LEU A 32 4.74 -6.53 -12.71
C LEU A 32 3.69 -5.49 -13.11
N GLY A 33 2.55 -5.52 -12.44
CA GLY A 33 1.50 -4.54 -12.56
C GLY A 33 1.95 -3.18 -12.02
N PRO A 34 1.43 -2.07 -12.56
CA PRO A 34 1.75 -0.75 -12.05
C PRO A 34 1.37 -0.64 -10.56
N PRO A 35 2.05 0.21 -9.77
CA PRO A 35 1.64 0.49 -8.40
C PRO A 35 0.19 1.00 -8.33
N LEU A 36 -0.55 0.55 -7.33
CA LEU A 36 -1.89 1.06 -7.05
C LEU A 36 -1.84 2.30 -6.14
N THR A 37 -2.84 3.17 -6.30
CA THR A 37 -3.12 4.24 -5.36
C THR A 37 -3.76 3.69 -4.08
N VAL A 38 -3.65 4.45 -2.98
CA VAL A 38 -4.33 4.11 -1.71
C VAL A 38 -5.84 3.98 -1.91
N GLU A 39 -6.43 4.80 -2.79
CA GLU A 39 -7.86 4.78 -3.09
C GLU A 39 -8.27 3.50 -3.81
N GLU A 40 -7.53 3.07 -4.84
CA GLU A 40 -7.77 1.80 -5.53
C GLU A 40 -7.67 0.62 -4.57
N ILE A 41 -6.67 0.64 -3.68
CA ILE A 41 -6.47 -0.42 -2.69
C ILE A 41 -7.64 -0.46 -1.71
N THR A 42 -8.01 0.70 -1.16
CA THR A 42 -9.08 0.84 -0.18
C THR A 42 -10.43 0.42 -0.77
N ASN A 43 -10.76 0.91 -1.96
CA ASN A 43 -12.01 0.57 -2.65
C ASN A 43 -12.10 -0.92 -3.01
N THR A 44 -10.95 -1.59 -3.21
CA THR A 44 -10.91 -3.01 -3.52
C THR A 44 -10.99 -3.89 -2.26
N LEU A 45 -10.36 -3.49 -1.16
CA LEU A 45 -10.32 -4.27 0.08
C LEU A 45 -11.56 -4.10 0.96
N LEU A 46 -12.03 -2.86 1.17
CA LEU A 46 -13.12 -2.55 2.11
C LEU A 46 -14.38 -3.41 1.90
N PRO A 47 -14.82 -3.74 0.67
CA PRO A 47 -16.01 -4.55 0.48
C PRO A 47 -15.88 -6.01 0.93
N VAL A 48 -14.66 -6.51 1.15
CA VAL A 48 -14.41 -7.95 1.42
C VAL A 48 -13.73 -8.24 2.75
N VAL A 49 -13.24 -7.21 3.44
CA VAL A 49 -12.67 -7.32 4.78
C VAL A 49 -13.68 -6.87 5.84
N ASP A 50 -14.09 -7.80 6.71
CA ASP A 50 -15.11 -7.54 7.74
C ASP A 50 -14.46 -6.96 9.00
N ASN A 51 -14.89 -5.77 9.44
CA ASN A 51 -14.51 -5.15 10.73
C ASN A 51 -12.99 -5.14 11.01
N VAL A 52 -12.19 -4.82 9.99
CA VAL A 52 -10.73 -4.82 10.09
C VAL A 52 -10.22 -3.46 10.56
N ASP A 53 -9.30 -3.47 11.52
CA ASP A 53 -8.55 -2.29 11.94
C ASP A 53 -7.71 -1.76 10.77
N ALA A 54 -7.79 -0.45 10.50
CA ALA A 54 -7.04 0.18 9.42
C ALA A 54 -5.51 -0.06 9.54
N SER A 55 -4.99 -0.23 10.75
CA SER A 55 -3.58 -0.58 11.00
C SER A 55 -3.18 -1.95 10.44
N HIS A 56 -4.10 -2.89 10.32
CA HIS A 56 -3.86 -4.20 9.70
C HIS A 56 -3.94 -4.13 8.16
N LEU A 57 -4.54 -3.09 7.57
CA LEU A 57 -4.55 -2.90 6.12
C LEU A 57 -3.33 -2.17 5.61
N GLU A 58 -2.63 -1.42 6.46
CA GLU A 58 -1.47 -0.62 6.05
C GLU A 58 -0.31 -1.47 5.48
N PRO A 59 0.09 -2.61 6.06
CA PRO A 59 1.15 -3.44 5.46
C PRO A 59 0.77 -3.99 4.07
N VAL A 60 -0.52 -4.29 3.85
CA VAL A 60 -1.04 -4.68 2.54
C VAL A 60 -0.96 -3.51 1.55
N SER A 61 -1.38 -2.32 1.99
CA SER A 61 -1.27 -1.08 1.22
C SER A 61 0.17 -0.79 0.80
N GLN A 62 1.14 -1.02 1.69
CA GLN A 62 2.57 -0.81 1.39
C GLN A 62 3.11 -1.74 0.30
N ILE A 63 2.61 -2.98 0.21
CA ILE A 63 2.93 -3.91 -0.89
C ILE A 63 2.38 -3.37 -2.21
N TYR A 64 1.06 -3.12 -2.27
CA TYR A 64 0.38 -2.80 -3.51
C TYR A 64 0.70 -1.40 -4.06
N ARG A 65 1.24 -0.52 -3.22
CA ARG A 65 1.82 0.78 -3.63
C ARG A 65 3.21 0.68 -4.26
N VAL A 66 3.79 -0.52 -4.31
CA VAL A 66 5.02 -0.81 -5.06
C VAL A 66 4.69 -1.48 -6.39
N THR A 67 3.72 -2.39 -6.40
CA THR A 67 3.31 -3.13 -7.61
C THR A 67 1.93 -3.75 -7.38
N ASP A 68 1.07 -3.79 -8.39
CA ASP A 68 -0.19 -4.55 -8.36
C ASP A 68 0.02 -6.05 -8.62
N GLY A 69 1.03 -6.64 -7.96
CA GLY A 69 1.44 -8.02 -8.22
C GLY A 69 1.82 -8.28 -9.67
N LEU A 70 1.69 -9.53 -10.12
CA LEU A 70 1.88 -9.91 -11.52
C LEU A 70 0.57 -9.84 -12.30
N LYS A 71 0.67 -9.36 -13.55
CA LYS A 71 -0.37 -9.41 -14.57
C LYS A 71 -0.52 -10.85 -15.08
N THR A 72 -1.11 -11.71 -14.27
CA THR A 72 -1.24 -13.16 -14.53
C THR A 72 -2.07 -13.50 -15.77
N LEU A 73 -2.94 -12.60 -16.22
CA LEU A 73 -3.68 -12.73 -17.49
C LEU A 73 -2.81 -12.47 -18.73
N GLU A 74 -1.69 -11.75 -18.57
CA GLU A 74 -0.71 -11.50 -19.63
C GLU A 74 0.37 -12.60 -19.64
N SER A 75 0.24 -13.62 -18.79
CA SER A 75 1.20 -14.69 -18.59
C SER A 75 0.83 -15.99 -19.33
N ASP A 76 -0.17 -15.96 -20.22
CA ASP A 76 -0.65 -17.14 -20.93
C ASP A 76 0.50 -17.82 -21.71
N GLY A 77 0.68 -19.12 -21.47
CA GLY A 77 1.74 -19.91 -22.09
C GLY A 77 3.10 -19.87 -21.37
N LEU A 78 3.26 -19.06 -20.31
CA LEU A 78 4.49 -19.09 -19.51
C LEU A 78 4.48 -20.25 -18.51
N PRO A 79 5.62 -20.95 -18.32
CA PRO A 79 5.81 -21.87 -17.22
C PRO A 79 5.54 -21.21 -15.86
N LEU A 80 4.91 -21.93 -14.92
CA LEU A 80 4.63 -21.41 -13.57
C LEU A 80 5.87 -20.88 -12.87
N LYS A 81 7.01 -21.57 -13.05
CA LYS A 81 8.28 -21.15 -12.49
C LYS A 81 8.64 -19.71 -12.85
N ASP A 82 8.32 -19.28 -14.07
CA ASP A 82 8.70 -17.97 -14.59
C ASP A 82 7.90 -16.81 -14.01
N LEU A 83 6.86 -17.12 -13.22
CA LEU A 83 6.07 -16.14 -12.47
C LEU A 83 6.59 -15.92 -11.05
N TRP A 84 7.41 -16.83 -10.54
CA TRP A 84 7.78 -16.84 -9.13
C TRP A 84 8.68 -15.67 -8.76
N LEU A 85 8.25 -14.85 -7.82
CA LEU A 85 9.07 -13.79 -7.20
C LEU A 85 9.82 -14.31 -5.97
N ILE A 86 9.25 -15.33 -5.33
CA ILE A 86 9.80 -16.08 -4.21
C ILE A 86 9.64 -17.58 -4.51
N PRO A 87 10.41 -18.48 -3.89
CA PRO A 87 10.36 -19.90 -4.22
C PRO A 87 8.94 -20.47 -4.23
N GLY A 88 8.46 -20.90 -5.40
CA GLY A 88 7.13 -21.49 -5.58
C GLY A 88 5.93 -20.52 -5.67
N TYR A 89 6.12 -19.21 -5.52
CA TYR A 89 4.99 -18.27 -5.49
C TYR A 89 5.23 -16.97 -6.26
N TYR A 90 4.16 -16.47 -6.88
CA TYR A 90 4.07 -15.11 -7.41
C TYR A 90 3.19 -14.24 -6.51
N LEU A 91 3.42 -12.92 -6.56
CA LEU A 91 2.56 -11.94 -5.89
C LEU A 91 1.30 -11.73 -6.73
N MET A 92 0.13 -11.98 -6.15
CA MET A 92 -1.15 -11.81 -6.83
C MET A 92 -1.44 -10.33 -7.04
N SER A 93 -2.16 -9.98 -8.11
CA SER A 93 -2.78 -8.64 -8.17
C SER A 93 -3.84 -8.50 -7.09
N LEU A 94 -4.14 -7.28 -6.65
CA LEU A 94 -5.08 -7.06 -5.56
C LEU A 94 -6.48 -7.56 -5.92
N LYS A 95 -6.89 -7.36 -7.18
CA LYS A 95 -8.16 -7.86 -7.69
C LYS A 95 -8.23 -9.39 -7.69
N GLU A 96 -7.12 -10.05 -8.05
CA GLU A 96 -7.03 -11.50 -8.01
C GLU A 96 -7.08 -12.04 -6.58
N ALA A 97 -6.39 -11.38 -5.65
CA ALA A 97 -6.40 -11.71 -4.22
C ALA A 97 -7.81 -11.64 -3.64
N VAL A 98 -8.52 -10.53 -3.88
CA VAL A 98 -9.90 -10.31 -3.40
C VAL A 98 -10.91 -11.27 -4.04
N LYS A 99 -10.77 -11.54 -5.35
CA LYS A 99 -11.60 -12.54 -6.03
C LYS A 99 -11.38 -13.93 -5.43
N THR A 100 -10.12 -14.32 -5.23
CA THR A 100 -9.76 -15.61 -4.62
C THR A 100 -10.30 -15.72 -3.21
N MET A 101 -10.09 -14.72 -2.37
CA MET A 101 -10.67 -14.66 -1.02
C MET A 101 -12.18 -14.89 -1.04
N SER A 102 -12.89 -14.20 -1.93
CA SER A 102 -14.35 -14.31 -2.06
C SER A 102 -14.81 -15.70 -2.51
N THR A 103 -14.12 -16.30 -3.49
CA THR A 103 -14.38 -17.67 -3.93
C THR A 103 -14.11 -18.67 -2.81
N MET A 104 -12.96 -18.55 -2.13
CA MET A 104 -12.55 -19.50 -1.10
C MET A 104 -13.45 -19.45 0.14
N LYS A 105 -13.96 -18.27 0.53
CA LYS A 105 -15.02 -18.13 1.54
C LYS A 105 -16.26 -18.97 1.23
N GLN A 106 -16.58 -19.19 -0.05
CA GLN A 106 -17.77 -19.93 -0.47
C GLN A 106 -17.51 -21.44 -0.61
N VAL A 107 -16.35 -21.83 -1.12
CA VAL A 107 -16.08 -23.21 -1.55
C VAL A 107 -15.23 -24.02 -0.58
N SER A 108 -14.52 -23.38 0.34
CA SER A 108 -13.62 -24.07 1.27
C SER A 108 -14.17 -24.04 2.69
N GLY A 109 -14.30 -25.23 3.31
CA GLY A 109 -14.63 -25.36 4.73
C GLY A 109 -13.49 -24.97 5.68
N VAL A 110 -12.30 -24.66 5.14
CA VAL A 110 -11.09 -24.34 5.91
C VAL A 110 -10.75 -22.85 5.84
N TRP A 111 -11.22 -22.14 4.82
CA TRP A 111 -10.84 -20.74 4.59
C TRP A 111 -11.46 -19.82 5.64
N LYS A 112 -10.61 -19.05 6.34
CA LYS A 112 -11.11 -18.04 7.29
C LYS A 112 -11.54 -16.76 6.57
N PRO A 113 -12.64 -16.11 6.98
CA PRO A 113 -13.08 -14.87 6.33
C PRO A 113 -12.09 -13.72 6.35
N SER A 114 -11.11 -13.73 7.26
CA SER A 114 -10.07 -12.71 7.39
C SER A 114 -8.83 -12.96 6.54
N TRP A 115 -8.72 -14.12 5.87
CA TRP A 115 -7.55 -14.48 5.08
C TRP A 115 -7.56 -13.83 3.70
N LEU A 116 -6.61 -12.91 3.49
CA LEU A 116 -6.30 -12.30 2.22
C LEU A 116 -5.09 -13.02 1.59
N PRO A 117 -5.23 -13.71 0.45
CA PRO A 117 -4.11 -14.36 -0.19
C PRO A 117 -3.23 -13.32 -0.88
N LEU A 118 -1.97 -13.21 -0.46
CA LEU A 118 -1.00 -12.31 -1.07
C LEU A 118 -0.21 -13.02 -2.18
N PHE A 119 0.21 -14.25 -1.91
CA PHE A 119 0.98 -15.04 -2.88
C PHE A 119 0.28 -16.34 -3.22
N SER A 120 0.41 -16.77 -4.48
CA SER A 120 -0.15 -18.03 -4.96
C SER A 120 0.89 -18.84 -5.73
N SER A 121 0.77 -20.17 -5.61
CA SER A 121 1.52 -21.13 -6.44
C SER A 121 0.85 -21.41 -7.78
N ARG A 122 -0.40 -20.95 -7.98
CA ARG A 122 -1.32 -21.40 -9.07
C ARG A 122 -1.69 -22.89 -9.04
N ALA A 123 -1.18 -23.66 -8.08
CA ALA A 123 -1.44 -25.08 -7.91
C ALA A 123 -2.35 -25.40 -6.69
N GLY A 124 -2.91 -24.36 -6.05
CA GLY A 124 -3.81 -24.50 -4.90
C GLY A 124 -3.17 -24.14 -3.55
N ASP A 125 -1.91 -23.73 -3.53
CA ASP A 125 -1.23 -23.25 -2.32
C ASP A 125 -1.18 -21.73 -2.26
N PHE A 126 -1.33 -21.17 -1.06
CA PHE A 126 -1.33 -19.73 -0.82
C PHE A 126 -0.45 -19.36 0.37
N ILE A 127 0.14 -18.16 0.29
CA ILE A 127 0.60 -17.42 1.46
C ILE A 127 -0.43 -16.34 1.72
N VAL A 128 -1.11 -16.45 2.86
CA VAL A 128 -2.23 -15.59 3.25
C VAL A 128 -1.82 -14.68 4.39
N TYR A 129 -2.30 -13.45 4.34
CA TYR A 129 -2.26 -12.52 5.46
C TYR A 129 -3.62 -12.55 6.17
N ASP A 130 -3.61 -12.76 7.47
CA ASP A 130 -4.81 -12.74 8.29
C ASP A 130 -5.05 -11.31 8.79
N THR A 131 -6.02 -10.65 8.18
CA THR A 131 -6.36 -9.24 8.45
C THR A 131 -6.89 -8.99 9.86
N GLN A 132 -7.27 -10.03 10.62
CA GLN A 132 -7.74 -9.86 11.99
C GLN A 132 -6.61 -9.88 13.02
N ASN A 133 -5.59 -10.72 12.84
CA ASN A 133 -4.52 -10.88 13.82
C ASN A 133 -3.14 -10.42 13.32
N GLY A 134 -3.01 -10.11 12.04
CA GLY A 134 -1.78 -9.63 11.42
C GLY A 134 -0.75 -10.71 11.05
N HIS A 135 -1.04 -11.98 11.31
CA HIS A 135 -0.12 -13.08 11.00
C HIS A 135 -0.12 -13.43 9.50
N VAL A 136 0.97 -14.05 9.08
CA VAL A 136 1.14 -14.62 7.75
C VAL A 136 1.14 -16.13 7.87
N TYR A 137 0.27 -16.80 7.11
CA TYR A 137 0.16 -18.26 7.10
C TYR A 137 0.43 -18.82 5.71
N LYS A 138 0.98 -20.04 5.65
CA LYS A 138 0.96 -20.86 4.45
C LYS A 138 -0.21 -21.82 4.51
N ILE A 139 -1.07 -21.81 3.50
CA ILE A 139 -2.22 -22.70 3.41
C ILE A 139 -2.05 -23.66 2.23
N PHE A 140 -2.20 -24.95 2.51
CA PHE A 140 -2.35 -26.02 1.54
C PHE A 140 -3.81 -26.47 1.52
N LEU A 141 -4.51 -26.26 0.41
CA LEU A 141 -5.94 -26.58 0.36
C LEU A 141 -6.27 -28.06 0.54
N LYS A 142 -5.30 -28.95 0.29
CA LYS A 142 -5.47 -30.40 0.44
C LYS A 142 -5.32 -30.88 1.88
N GLU A 143 -4.50 -30.21 2.69
CA GLU A 143 -4.11 -30.68 4.03
C GLU A 143 -4.89 -29.99 5.15
N SER A 144 -5.74 -29.00 4.83
CA SER A 144 -6.64 -28.31 5.76
C SER A 144 -5.98 -27.62 6.96
N LEU A 145 -4.66 -27.50 6.97
CA LEU A 145 -3.89 -26.83 8.03
C LEU A 145 -3.08 -25.67 7.44
N GLY A 146 -3.15 -24.53 8.12
CA GLY A 146 -2.25 -23.41 7.87
C GLY A 146 -1.02 -23.52 8.76
N SER A 147 0.18 -23.37 8.19
CA SER A 147 1.41 -23.21 8.97
C SER A 147 1.64 -21.73 9.25
N ASP A 148 1.81 -21.35 10.52
CA ASP A 148 2.14 -19.98 10.92
C ASP A 148 3.57 -19.66 10.48
N MET A 149 3.70 -18.67 9.62
CA MET A 149 4.97 -18.29 9.03
C MET A 149 5.61 -17.12 9.76
N ALA A 150 4.83 -16.10 10.12
CA ALA A 150 5.34 -14.89 10.74
C ALA A 150 4.24 -14.12 11.45
N ALA A 151 4.60 -13.37 12.49
CA ALA A 151 3.64 -12.53 13.21
C ALA A 151 3.24 -11.26 12.44
N SER A 152 3.91 -10.95 11.32
CA SER A 152 3.58 -9.80 10.46
C SER A 152 4.10 -9.95 9.03
N ILE A 153 3.48 -9.23 8.09
CA ILE A 153 4.00 -9.06 6.71
C ILE A 153 5.44 -8.55 6.71
N ASN A 154 5.74 -7.55 7.55
CA ASN A 154 7.07 -6.95 7.61
C ASN A 154 8.14 -7.97 8.03
N GLU A 155 7.84 -8.82 9.02
CA GLU A 155 8.75 -9.89 9.45
C GLU A 155 8.94 -10.94 8.35
N PHE A 156 7.84 -11.39 7.73
CA PHE A 156 7.89 -12.33 6.61
C PHE A 156 8.77 -11.83 5.44
N LEU A 157 8.54 -10.59 4.98
CA LEU A 157 9.31 -10.02 3.87
C LEU A 157 10.77 -9.73 4.27
N LYS A 158 11.01 -9.33 5.52
CA LYS A 158 12.37 -9.13 6.05
C LYS A 158 13.18 -10.42 5.97
N GLU A 159 12.58 -11.54 6.38
CA GLU A 159 13.26 -12.84 6.32
C GLU A 159 13.58 -13.24 4.89
N LEU A 160 12.63 -13.11 3.96
CA LEU A 160 12.87 -13.37 2.54
C LEU A 160 14.05 -12.54 2.00
N VAL A 161 14.10 -11.25 2.34
CA VAL A 161 15.22 -10.38 1.95
C VAL A 161 16.54 -10.87 2.54
N GLN A 162 16.57 -11.31 3.81
CA GLN A 162 17.79 -11.88 4.38
C GLN A 162 18.20 -13.16 3.65
N LYS A 163 17.25 -14.03 3.30
CA LYS A 163 17.54 -15.24 2.54
C LYS A 163 18.10 -14.93 1.15
N PHE A 164 17.56 -13.94 0.44
CA PHE A 164 18.14 -13.48 -0.82
C PHE A 164 19.55 -12.90 -0.64
N LYS A 165 19.77 -12.08 0.38
CA LYS A 165 21.08 -11.45 0.65
C LYS A 165 22.17 -12.43 1.07
N ASN A 166 21.78 -13.54 1.68
CA ASN A 166 22.70 -14.58 2.17
C ASN A 166 22.82 -15.74 1.19
N ASP A 167 22.40 -15.57 -0.07
CA ASP A 167 22.41 -16.60 -1.11
C ASP A 167 21.72 -17.91 -0.67
N ILE A 168 20.75 -17.79 0.23
CA ILE A 168 19.87 -18.89 0.61
C ILE A 168 18.85 -19.09 -0.51
N ILE A 169 18.22 -18.03 -1.02
CA ILE A 169 17.38 -18.17 -2.22
C ILE A 169 18.27 -18.06 -3.45
N VAL A 170 18.26 -19.10 -4.28
CA VAL A 170 19.07 -19.21 -5.51
C VAL A 170 18.21 -19.67 -6.68
N ILE A 171 18.78 -19.65 -7.88
CA ILE A 171 18.22 -20.34 -9.03
C ILE A 171 19.00 -21.65 -9.21
N ASP A 172 18.29 -22.77 -9.27
CA ASP A 172 18.90 -24.08 -9.53
C ASP A 172 19.19 -24.32 -11.03
N ASP A 173 19.77 -25.48 -11.34
CA ASP A 173 20.16 -25.85 -12.70
C ASP A 173 18.96 -25.97 -13.67
N ASP A 174 17.75 -26.18 -13.14
CA ASP A 174 16.49 -26.23 -13.89
C ASP A 174 15.85 -24.84 -14.08
N GLY A 175 16.49 -23.80 -13.55
CA GLY A 175 16.02 -22.42 -13.59
C GLY A 175 14.88 -22.13 -12.61
N LEU A 176 14.73 -22.96 -11.56
CA LEU A 176 13.74 -22.77 -10.50
C LEU A 176 14.32 -21.89 -9.39
N LEU A 177 13.50 -20.95 -8.92
CA LEU A 177 13.83 -20.19 -7.72
C LEU A 177 13.62 -21.10 -6.49
N HIS A 178 14.70 -21.41 -5.79
CA HIS A 178 14.78 -22.41 -4.75
C HIS A 178 15.42 -21.84 -3.47
N ASP A 179 15.09 -22.39 -2.31
CA ASP A 179 15.70 -22.06 -1.01
C ASP A 179 16.79 -23.11 -0.71
N THR A 180 18.06 -22.77 -0.59
CA THR A 180 19.19 -23.74 -0.48
C THR A 180 19.26 -24.45 0.86
N LEU A 181 18.54 -23.98 1.88
CA LEU A 181 18.36 -24.74 3.12
C LEU A 181 17.45 -25.97 2.90
N TRP A 182 16.89 -26.14 1.69
CA TRP A 182 16.23 -27.35 1.18
C TRP A 182 17.21 -28.28 0.43
N LYS A 183 18.39 -28.57 0.98
CA LYS A 183 19.23 -29.67 0.49
C LYS A 183 19.29 -30.77 1.53
N ASP A 184 18.41 -31.76 1.35
CA ASP A 184 18.43 -33.17 1.78
C ASP A 184 17.02 -33.72 1.35
N GLU A 185 16.76 -34.75 0.53
CA GLU A 185 17.47 -35.97 0.12
C GLU A 185 16.80 -36.57 -1.16
N VAL A 186 17.63 -37.00 -2.13
CA VAL A 186 17.60 -38.26 -2.90
C VAL A 186 16.34 -38.69 -3.70
N SER A 187 16.55 -38.91 -5.01
CA SER A 187 15.88 -39.88 -5.89
C SER A 187 14.44 -40.33 -5.55
N GLY A 188 13.46 -39.85 -6.33
CA GLY A 188 12.27 -40.66 -6.64
C GLY A 188 11.04 -40.55 -5.72
N ALA A 189 11.02 -39.67 -4.72
CA ALA A 189 9.81 -39.38 -3.95
C ALA A 189 9.31 -37.94 -4.21
N LYS A 190 8.00 -37.78 -4.39
CA LYS A 190 7.35 -36.50 -4.75
C LYS A 190 7.46 -35.49 -3.59
N PRO A 191 7.74 -34.20 -3.85
CA PRO A 191 7.77 -33.18 -2.81
C PRO A 191 6.35 -32.81 -2.42
N GLN A 192 5.89 -33.35 -1.29
CA GLN A 192 4.85 -32.73 -0.48
C GLN A 192 5.49 -32.34 0.85
N ASP A 193 5.01 -31.21 1.37
CA ASP A 193 5.13 -30.77 2.75
C ASP A 193 6.33 -29.89 3.14
N HIS A 194 5.96 -28.79 3.82
CA HIS A 194 6.76 -27.97 4.74
C HIS A 194 7.55 -26.78 4.18
N PHE A 195 6.83 -25.67 3.97
CA PHE A 195 7.38 -24.35 4.31
C PHE A 195 7.03 -24.11 5.78
N ASN A 196 7.80 -24.71 6.69
CA ASN A 196 7.75 -24.35 8.10
C ASN A 196 8.84 -23.31 8.33
N LEU A 197 8.42 -22.06 8.49
CA LEU A 197 9.28 -21.00 8.98
C LEU A 197 9.51 -21.30 10.48
N HIS A 198 10.45 -22.21 10.77
CA HIS A 198 10.86 -22.50 12.14
C HIS A 198 11.55 -21.24 12.67
N VAL A 199 10.80 -20.44 13.43
CA VAL A 199 11.35 -19.44 14.34
C VAL A 199 12.12 -20.18 15.44
N ASN A 200 13.31 -20.69 15.10
CA ASN A 200 14.29 -21.05 16.09
C ASN A 200 15.02 -19.77 16.47
N ARG A 201 14.87 -19.38 17.74
CA ARG A 201 15.64 -18.34 18.42
C ARG A 201 17.07 -18.25 17.85
N ILE A 202 17.38 -17.15 17.17
CA ILE A 202 18.77 -16.70 17.06
C ILE A 202 19.12 -16.04 18.40
N SER A 203 19.29 -16.88 19.42
CA SER A 203 20.11 -16.56 20.58
C SER A 203 21.50 -17.13 20.27
N GLU A 204 22.35 -16.32 19.63
CA GLU A 204 23.79 -16.20 19.90
C GLU A 204 24.48 -15.34 18.83
N GLY A 205 24.97 -14.18 19.28
CA GLY A 205 26.16 -13.48 18.78
C GLY A 205 26.33 -13.28 17.27
N ILE A 206 25.73 -12.23 16.72
CA ILE A 206 26.37 -11.49 15.61
C ILE A 206 26.75 -10.12 16.14
N ASN A 207 28.06 -9.92 16.32
CA ASN A 207 28.65 -8.66 16.74
C ASN A 207 28.34 -7.57 15.71
N LEU A 208 27.64 -6.54 16.18
CA LEU A 208 27.43 -5.28 15.48
C LEU A 208 28.72 -4.45 15.56
N HIS A 209 29.67 -4.71 14.66
CA HIS A 209 30.72 -3.76 14.33
C HIS A 209 31.01 -3.91 12.84
N ASP A 210 30.43 -3.04 12.01
CA ASP A 210 31.26 -2.10 11.25
C ASP A 210 30.45 -1.16 10.33
N SER A 211 30.82 0.12 10.48
CA SER A 211 30.70 1.23 9.53
C SER A 211 29.35 1.51 8.86
N VAL A 212 28.57 2.36 9.52
CA VAL A 212 27.62 3.26 8.87
C VAL A 212 28.39 4.27 8.04
N ASN A 213 28.49 4.06 6.73
CA ASN A 213 28.63 5.15 5.77
C ASN A 213 27.23 5.39 5.19
N THR A 214 26.55 6.40 5.71
CA THR A 214 25.25 6.89 5.24
C THR A 214 25.39 7.58 3.88
N PRO A 215 24.73 7.10 2.81
CA PRO A 215 24.30 7.98 1.74
C PRO A 215 22.98 8.62 2.15
N SER A 216 22.91 9.94 2.02
CA SER A 216 21.74 10.78 2.25
C SER A 216 20.46 10.20 1.63
N ILE A 217 19.48 9.87 2.49
CA ILE A 217 18.15 9.38 2.10
C ILE A 217 17.29 10.57 1.63
N ASP A 218 16.78 10.50 0.40
CA ASP A 218 15.69 11.36 -0.09
C ASP A 218 14.36 10.93 0.56
N ARG A 219 13.89 11.71 1.55
CA ARG A 219 12.71 11.42 2.37
C ARG A 219 11.39 11.83 1.70
N ARG A 220 11.14 11.45 0.44
CA ARG A 220 9.94 11.93 -0.29
C ARG A 220 8.80 10.95 -0.53
N PHE A 221 8.88 9.68 -0.15
CA PHE A 221 7.79 8.75 -0.47
C PHE A 221 7.41 7.86 0.71
N LEU A 222 6.35 8.23 1.45
CA LEU A 222 5.34 7.27 1.97
C LEU A 222 4.26 7.83 2.92
N VAL A 223 4.32 9.05 3.43
CA VAL A 223 3.29 9.54 4.36
C VAL A 223 2.09 10.08 3.57
N VAL A 224 0.88 9.52 3.73
CA VAL A 224 -0.35 10.21 3.34
C VAL A 224 -0.46 11.43 4.26
N LYS A 225 -0.18 12.62 3.71
CA LYS A 225 -0.19 13.86 4.46
C LYS A 225 -1.67 14.24 4.69
N ASN A 226 -2.13 14.18 5.93
CA ASN A 226 -3.53 14.51 6.27
C ASN A 226 -3.66 15.98 6.62
N LEU A 227 -4.52 16.67 5.88
CA LEU A 227 -4.96 18.03 6.17
C LEU A 227 -6.31 17.96 6.88
N ILE A 228 -6.33 18.37 8.15
CA ILE A 228 -7.50 18.30 9.01
C ILE A 228 -8.00 19.72 9.28
N PHE A 229 -9.25 19.99 8.97
CA PHE A 229 -9.93 21.23 9.37
C PHE A 229 -10.88 20.95 10.54
N SER A 230 -10.70 21.70 11.63
CA SER A 230 -11.58 21.62 12.80
C SER A 230 -12.93 22.30 12.51
N CYS A 231 -14.00 21.54 12.52
CA CYS A 231 -15.35 22.06 12.29
C CYS A 231 -15.90 22.88 13.45
N THR A 232 -15.29 22.76 14.64
CA THR A 232 -15.57 23.65 15.77
C THR A 232 -15.09 25.07 15.52
N ASN A 233 -13.92 25.24 14.87
CA ASN A 233 -13.27 26.54 14.71
C ASN A 233 -13.60 27.23 13.38
N MET A 234 -13.98 26.46 12.35
CA MET A 234 -14.34 26.98 11.03
C MET A 234 -15.59 26.27 10.50
N PRO A 235 -16.76 26.46 11.13
CA PRO A 235 -17.97 25.71 10.82
C PRO A 235 -18.46 25.90 9.38
N HIS A 236 -18.38 27.11 8.81
CA HIS A 236 -18.87 27.37 7.45
C HIS A 236 -17.94 26.79 6.38
N VAL A 237 -16.62 26.92 6.59
CA VAL A 237 -15.63 26.25 5.73
C VAL A 237 -15.81 24.73 5.79
N CYS A 238 -15.96 24.16 7.00
CA CYS A 238 -16.23 22.74 7.15
C CYS A 238 -17.52 22.31 6.44
N GLN A 239 -18.58 23.13 6.54
CA GLN A 239 -19.82 22.87 5.84
C GLN A 239 -19.63 22.86 4.32
N ASN A 240 -18.85 23.80 3.77
CA ASN A 240 -18.55 23.81 2.34
C ASN A 240 -17.79 22.54 1.91
N ILE A 241 -16.73 22.17 2.63
CA ILE A 241 -15.93 20.98 2.34
C ILE A 241 -16.79 19.70 2.47
N LYS A 242 -17.60 19.57 3.51
CA LYS A 242 -18.53 18.43 3.70
C LYS A 242 -19.56 18.36 2.58
N ASN A 243 -20.18 19.48 2.22
CA ASN A 243 -21.14 19.53 1.12
C ASN A 243 -20.48 19.16 -0.21
N ALA A 244 -19.27 19.64 -0.45
CA ALA A 244 -18.51 19.33 -1.66
C ALA A 244 -18.21 17.84 -1.79
N ILE A 245 -17.75 17.20 -0.70
CA ILE A 245 -17.41 15.78 -0.69
C ILE A 245 -18.67 14.91 -0.76
N THR A 246 -19.59 15.09 0.19
CA THR A 246 -20.72 14.18 0.38
C THR A 246 -21.81 14.37 -0.67
N ASN A 247 -22.13 15.62 -1.02
CA ASN A 247 -23.28 15.92 -1.88
C ASN A 247 -22.86 16.19 -3.34
N ASN A 248 -21.66 16.72 -3.57
CA ASN A 248 -21.19 17.08 -4.91
C ASN A 248 -20.07 16.15 -5.45
N GLY A 249 -19.77 15.06 -4.73
CA GLY A 249 -18.83 14.02 -5.18
C GLY A 249 -17.39 14.50 -5.38
N LYS A 250 -16.96 15.55 -4.69
CA LYS A 250 -15.57 16.04 -4.80
C LYS A 250 -14.61 15.10 -4.07
N PRO A 251 -13.41 14.85 -4.63
CA PRO A 251 -12.46 13.93 -4.02
C PRO A 251 -11.91 14.49 -2.70
N GLN A 252 -11.63 13.60 -1.76
CA GLN A 252 -10.92 13.94 -0.51
C GLN A 252 -9.40 13.92 -0.67
N THR A 253 -8.90 13.18 -1.66
CA THR A 253 -7.48 13.12 -1.99
C THR A 253 -7.19 14.15 -3.08
N LEU A 254 -6.40 15.17 -2.74
CA LEU A 254 -6.06 16.27 -3.64
C LEU A 254 -4.58 16.22 -4.00
N ARG A 255 -4.24 16.73 -5.18
CA ARG A 255 -2.85 16.83 -5.65
C ARG A 255 -2.42 18.29 -5.67
N ARG A 256 -1.38 18.65 -4.91
CA ARG A 256 -0.88 20.03 -4.83
C ARG A 256 -0.32 20.47 -6.19
N ILE A 257 -0.63 21.71 -6.56
CA ILE A 257 0.07 22.44 -7.62
C ILE A 257 0.77 23.66 -7.01
N THR A 258 1.86 24.10 -7.64
CA THR A 258 2.66 25.26 -7.18
C THR A 258 2.78 26.37 -8.23
N ASP A 259 2.35 26.13 -9.46
CA ASP A 259 2.30 27.14 -10.51
C ASP A 259 1.29 28.24 -10.14
N THR A 260 1.80 29.44 -9.86
CA THR A 260 1.01 30.59 -9.41
C THR A 260 0.01 31.09 -10.46
N ASN A 261 0.30 30.91 -11.75
CA ASN A 261 -0.62 31.28 -12.84
C ASN A 261 -1.80 30.33 -12.89
N GLN A 262 -1.54 29.03 -12.74
CA GLN A 262 -2.60 28.02 -12.66
C GLN A 262 -3.45 28.22 -11.41
N ILE A 263 -2.83 28.47 -10.25
CA ILE A 263 -3.56 28.71 -9.00
C ILE A 263 -4.47 29.95 -9.11
N SER A 264 -3.96 31.04 -9.70
CA SER A 264 -4.76 32.26 -9.92
C SER A 264 -5.91 32.03 -10.90
N THR A 265 -5.67 31.20 -11.92
CA THR A 265 -6.70 30.76 -12.86
C THR A 265 -7.76 29.91 -12.15
N ASN A 266 -7.36 28.95 -11.31
CA ASN A 266 -8.28 28.14 -10.52
C ASN A 266 -9.15 29.02 -9.60
N ARG A 267 -8.56 29.97 -8.86
CA ARG A 267 -9.33 30.91 -8.03
C ARG A 267 -10.34 31.71 -8.85
N ARG A 268 -9.92 32.24 -10.00
CA ARG A 268 -10.81 33.00 -10.88
C ARG A 268 -11.96 32.13 -11.42
N LEU A 269 -11.67 30.89 -11.80
CA LEU A 269 -12.69 29.97 -12.33
C LEU A 269 -13.68 29.50 -11.26
N ALA A 270 -13.24 29.33 -10.01
CA ALA A 270 -14.12 28.97 -8.89
C ALA A 270 -14.91 30.17 -8.35
N CYS A 271 -14.21 31.26 -8.03
CA CYS A 271 -14.76 32.37 -7.24
C CYS A 271 -14.89 33.69 -8.02
N GLY A 272 -14.42 33.80 -9.26
CA GLY A 272 -14.34 35.08 -9.99
C GLY A 272 -15.70 35.74 -10.27
N ASN A 273 -16.78 34.96 -10.29
CA ASN A 273 -18.15 35.44 -10.46
C ASN A 273 -18.99 35.32 -9.17
N VAL A 274 -18.38 34.97 -8.03
CA VAL A 274 -19.08 34.83 -6.75
C VAL A 274 -19.04 36.16 -6.01
N SER A 275 -20.21 36.71 -5.71
CA SER A 275 -20.35 37.94 -4.91
C SER A 275 -20.77 37.59 -3.48
N CYS A 276 -19.90 37.89 -2.52
CA CYS A 276 -20.18 37.70 -1.09
C CYS A 276 -20.50 39.05 -0.42
N ARG A 277 -21.26 39.00 0.68
CA ARG A 277 -21.55 40.19 1.49
C ARG A 277 -20.28 40.71 2.18
N SER A 278 -20.30 41.96 2.61
CA SER A 278 -19.21 42.54 3.40
C SER A 278 -18.95 41.69 4.66
N GLY A 279 -17.68 41.34 4.90
CA GLY A 279 -17.25 40.46 5.98
C GLY A 279 -17.14 38.97 5.61
N ASP A 280 -17.67 38.57 4.45
CA ASP A 280 -17.56 37.21 3.92
C ASP A 280 -16.63 37.18 2.69
N SER A 281 -16.18 35.98 2.34
CA SER A 281 -15.36 35.71 1.16
C SER A 281 -15.74 34.37 0.55
N CYS A 282 -15.51 34.22 -0.76
CA CYS A 282 -15.73 32.96 -1.45
C CYS A 282 -14.67 31.95 -0.99
N ASP A 283 -15.13 30.80 -0.50
CA ASP A 283 -14.33 29.60 -0.24
C ASP A 283 -14.63 28.55 -1.30
N GLU A 284 -13.60 27.85 -1.76
CA GLU A 284 -13.70 26.84 -2.81
C GLU A 284 -13.15 25.48 -2.40
N TYR A 285 -13.90 24.42 -2.74
CA TYR A 285 -13.42 23.05 -2.66
C TYR A 285 -13.71 22.26 -3.95
N PRO A 286 -12.71 21.61 -4.58
CA PRO A 286 -11.30 21.53 -4.17
C PRO A 286 -10.53 22.85 -4.23
N PHE A 287 -9.49 22.99 -3.39
CA PHE A 287 -8.73 24.25 -3.24
C PHE A 287 -8.05 24.68 -4.53
N ALA A 288 -7.94 25.99 -4.79
CA ALA A 288 -7.27 26.49 -5.97
C ALA A 288 -5.79 26.06 -6.11
N SER A 289 -5.12 25.74 -5.00
CA SER A 289 -3.76 25.18 -4.97
C SER A 289 -3.68 23.67 -5.28
N THR A 290 -4.71 23.11 -5.90
CA THR A 290 -4.76 21.69 -6.27
C THR A 290 -5.12 21.49 -7.74
N ALA A 291 -4.74 20.34 -8.30
CA ALA A 291 -5.05 19.98 -9.69
C ALA A 291 -6.56 19.83 -9.94
N GLN A 292 -7.33 19.53 -8.89
CA GLN A 292 -8.78 19.39 -8.93
C GLN A 292 -9.52 20.72 -8.67
N GLY A 293 -8.80 21.78 -8.31
CA GLY A 293 -9.37 23.10 -8.07
C GLY A 293 -9.74 23.83 -9.36
N GLY A 294 -10.56 24.87 -9.24
CA GLY A 294 -11.02 25.68 -10.37
C GLY A 294 -12.41 25.28 -10.86
N THR A 295 -12.58 25.08 -12.16
CA THR A 295 -13.89 24.83 -12.77
C THR A 295 -14.60 23.65 -12.11
N GLY A 296 -15.85 23.89 -11.70
CA GLY A 296 -16.67 22.88 -11.05
C GLY A 296 -16.38 22.71 -9.55
N ALA A 297 -15.52 23.52 -8.94
CA ALA A 297 -15.41 23.58 -7.48
C ALA A 297 -16.75 23.95 -6.84
N THR A 298 -17.05 23.36 -5.69
CA THR A 298 -18.15 23.80 -4.83
C THR A 298 -17.69 25.07 -4.14
N THR A 299 -18.52 26.13 -4.22
CA THR A 299 -18.23 27.41 -3.59
C THR A 299 -19.27 27.76 -2.56
N LEU A 300 -18.82 28.44 -1.49
CA LEU A 300 -19.69 28.99 -0.46
C LEU A 300 -19.11 30.32 0.02
N CYS A 301 -19.97 31.32 0.24
CA CYS A 301 -19.55 32.51 0.97
C CYS A 301 -19.44 32.17 2.46
N VAL A 302 -18.23 32.27 3.00
CA VAL A 302 -17.91 31.99 4.41
C VAL A 302 -17.33 33.24 5.07
N PRO A 303 -17.38 33.37 6.41
CA PRO A 303 -16.75 34.50 7.10
C PRO A 303 -15.28 34.64 6.70
N LEU A 304 -14.85 35.88 6.40
CA LEU A 304 -13.48 36.16 5.96
C LEU A 304 -12.43 35.66 6.96
N SER A 305 -12.73 35.71 8.25
CA SER A 305 -11.88 35.17 9.31
C SER A 305 -11.68 33.65 9.22
N GLU A 306 -12.73 32.89 8.88
CA GLU A 306 -12.64 31.43 8.67
C GLU A 306 -11.83 31.12 7.41
N ASN A 307 -12.07 31.83 6.30
CA ASN A 307 -11.34 31.60 5.06
C ASN A 307 -9.84 31.92 5.20
N ASN A 308 -9.50 33.01 5.91
CA ASN A 308 -8.12 33.34 6.23
C ASN A 308 -7.45 32.26 7.12
N SER A 309 -8.18 31.74 8.11
CA SER A 309 -7.71 30.66 8.97
C SER A 309 -7.46 29.37 8.17
N GLN A 310 -8.37 29.01 7.27
CA GLN A 310 -8.24 27.87 6.37
C GLN A 310 -6.99 28.03 5.49
N GLY A 311 -6.82 29.17 4.82
CA GLY A 311 -5.65 29.46 4.00
C GLY A 311 -4.33 29.40 4.77
N GLY A 312 -4.31 29.91 6.01
CA GLY A 312 -3.16 29.82 6.91
C GLY A 312 -2.82 28.38 7.30
N GLN A 313 -3.82 27.58 7.66
CA GLN A 313 -3.64 26.16 7.99
C GLN A 313 -3.18 25.35 6.77
N LEU A 314 -3.74 25.61 5.59
CA LEU A 314 -3.37 25.00 4.32
C LEU A 314 -1.91 25.31 3.96
N SER A 315 -1.52 26.59 4.03
CA SER A 315 -0.13 27.02 3.77
C SER A 315 0.83 26.38 4.78
N SER A 316 0.48 26.39 6.06
CA SER A 316 1.31 25.81 7.11
C SER A 316 1.43 24.29 6.98
N PHE A 317 0.36 23.62 6.55
CA PHE A 317 0.38 22.20 6.23
C PHE A 317 1.34 21.89 5.08
N TYR A 318 1.26 22.64 3.97
CA TYR A 318 2.18 22.45 2.84
C TYR A 318 3.65 22.56 3.24
N THR A 319 3.98 23.55 4.08
CA THR A 319 5.34 23.74 4.57
C THR A 319 5.75 22.65 5.57
N ARG A 320 4.96 22.42 6.63
CA ARG A 320 5.31 21.48 7.71
C ARG A 320 5.37 20.03 7.26
N GLN A 321 4.49 19.65 6.33
CA GLN A 321 4.44 18.29 5.80
C GLN A 321 5.26 18.15 4.51
N SER A 322 5.98 19.19 4.09
CA SER A 322 6.78 19.19 2.85
C SER A 322 5.96 18.67 1.66
N VAL A 323 4.72 19.13 1.50
CA VAL A 323 3.84 18.74 0.39
C VAL A 323 4.35 19.48 -0.85
N GLY A 324 5.10 18.85 -1.73
CA GLY A 324 5.65 19.47 -2.95
C GLY A 324 4.62 19.63 -4.09
N ASN A 325 5.07 20.19 -5.21
CA ASN A 325 4.30 20.15 -6.45
C ASN A 325 4.09 18.69 -6.89
N GLY A 326 2.85 18.31 -7.20
CA GLY A 326 2.52 16.93 -7.58
C GLY A 326 2.28 15.99 -6.40
N ASP A 327 2.63 16.37 -5.18
CA ASP A 327 2.35 15.57 -3.98
C ASP A 327 0.84 15.47 -3.74
N THR A 328 0.41 14.31 -3.25
CA THR A 328 -0.96 14.09 -2.80
C THR A 328 -1.11 14.30 -1.30
N PHE A 329 -2.27 14.78 -0.89
CA PHE A 329 -2.68 14.90 0.49
C PHE A 329 -4.17 14.63 0.64
N HIS A 330 -4.60 14.19 1.82
CA HIS A 330 -5.98 13.82 2.08
C HIS A 330 -6.65 14.82 3.03
N VAL A 331 -7.86 15.25 2.70
CA VAL A 331 -8.61 16.27 3.42
C VAL A 331 -9.66 15.63 4.32
N GLN A 332 -9.66 16.02 5.59
CA GLN A 332 -10.58 15.54 6.60
C GLN A 332 -11.24 16.69 7.35
N THR A 333 -12.53 16.52 7.62
CA THR A 333 -13.35 17.43 8.43
C THR A 333 -14.03 16.63 9.54
N PRO A 334 -13.27 16.15 10.54
CA PRO A 334 -13.83 15.39 11.65
C PRO A 334 -14.91 16.22 12.37
N PRO A 335 -15.86 15.53 13.06
CA PRO A 335 -16.97 16.17 13.77
C PRO A 335 -16.55 17.35 14.65
#